data_AF-A0A1V6LU83-F1
#
_entry.id   AF-A0A1V6LU83-F1
#
_cell.length_a   1.000
_cell.length_b   1.000
_cell.length_c   1.000
_cell.angle_alpha   90.00
_cell.angle_beta   90.00
_cell.angle_gamma   90.00
#
_symmetry.space_group_name_H-M   'P 1'
#
loop_
_entity.id
_entity.type
_entity.pdbx_description
1 polymer ?
#
loop_
_entity_poly.entity_id
_entity_poly.type
_entity_poly.pdbx_seq_one_letter_code
_entity_poly.pdbx_strand_id
1 'polypeptide(L)'
;MHKIIKYVLIVIGVIAAVASFFMMPDPEDPEAINSAGISLMFAMTWVLLAVAAILALFWGLKKMVTTPGGLKKALFALGGLVVVFILGYALSSGDEAQAVVDTFNGKDIQPEASTVKTIGMLLNVFFFMTGIAVLLMVIPGVKKLFGK
;
A
#
# COMPACT_ATOMS: atom_id res chain seq x y z
N MET A 1 5.29 -9.98 19.38
CA MET A 1 6.47 -9.99 18.48
C MET A 1 7.17 -11.32 18.64
N HIS A 2 7.05 -12.21 17.66
CA HIS A 2 7.61 -13.56 17.76
C HIS A 2 9.13 -13.46 17.69
N LYS A 3 9.80 -13.63 18.84
CA LYS A 3 11.26 -13.49 18.97
C LYS A 3 12.00 -14.25 17.85
N ILE A 4 11.50 -15.44 17.50
CA ILE A 4 12.00 -16.29 16.41
C ILE A 4 11.98 -15.57 15.05
N ILE A 5 10.87 -14.94 14.67
CA ILE A 5 10.76 -14.20 13.40
C ILE A 5 11.74 -13.02 13.37
N LYS A 6 11.89 -12.32 14.50
CA LYS A 6 12.85 -11.21 14.59
C LYS A 6 14.27 -11.69 14.33
N TYR A 7 14.69 -12.80 14.96
CA TYR A 7 16.03 -13.35 14.76
C TYR A 7 16.24 -13.86 13.33
N VAL A 8 15.25 -14.54 12.74
CA VAL A 8 15.31 -15.00 11.35
C VAL A 8 15.43 -13.82 10.37
N LEU A 9 14.64 -12.76 10.54
CA LEU A 9 14.72 -11.58 9.68
C LEU A 9 16.05 -10.83 9.83
N ILE A 10 16.60 -10.75 11.05
CA ILE A 10 17.91 -10.15 11.29
C ILE A 10 19.00 -10.96 10.57
N VAL A 11 18.98 -12.29 10.68
CA VAL A 11 19.98 -13.15 10.03
C VAL A 11 19.90 -13.01 8.50
N ILE A 12 18.70 -13.03 7.92
CA ILE A 12 18.51 -12.84 6.48
C ILE A 12 18.97 -11.43 6.06
N GLY A 13 18.66 -10.40 6.84
CA GLY A 13 19.10 -9.02 6.57
C GLY A 13 20.62 -8.85 6.62
N VAL A 14 21.29 -9.52 7.57
CA VAL A 14 22.76 -9.51 7.66
C VAL A 14 23.37 -10.25 6.46
N ILE A 15 22.83 -11.41 6.07
CA ILE A 15 23.28 -12.12 4.86
C ILE A 15 23.09 -11.25 3.62
N ALA A 16 21.95 -10.56 3.50
CA ALA A 16 21.66 -9.65 2.40
C ALA A 16 22.70 -8.53 2.31
N ALA A 17 22.97 -7.87 3.45
CA ALA A 17 23.90 -6.75 3.54
C ALA A 17 25.34 -7.18 3.22
N VAL A 18 25.77 -8.33 3.73
CA VAL A 18 27.11 -8.87 3.45
C VAL A 18 27.23 -9.26 1.97
N ALA A 19 26.27 -10.00 1.42
CA ALA A 19 26.26 -10.34 0.01
C ALA A 19 26.23 -9.08 -0.88
N SER A 20 25.46 -8.06 -0.52
CA SER A 20 25.33 -6.83 -1.29
C SER A 20 26.60 -5.97 -1.30
N PHE A 21 27.30 -5.88 -0.17
CA PHE A 21 28.49 -5.02 -0.06
C PHE A 21 29.77 -5.70 -0.58
N PHE A 22 29.87 -7.02 -0.47
CA PHE A 22 31.06 -7.77 -0.89
C PHE A 22 30.98 -8.36 -2.30
N MET A 23 29.79 -8.39 -2.93
CA MET A 23 29.60 -8.93 -4.29
C MET A 23 29.15 -7.88 -5.31
N MET A 24 29.27 -6.58 -5.00
CA MET A 24 28.89 -5.51 -5.93
C MET A 24 29.88 -5.46 -7.10
N PRO A 25 29.43 -5.66 -8.35
CA PRO A 25 30.29 -5.52 -9.53
C PRO A 25 30.69 -4.06 -9.77
N ASP A 26 31.78 -3.86 -10.53
CA ASP A 26 32.28 -2.53 -10.88
C ASP A 26 31.25 -1.80 -11.77
N PRO A 27 30.87 -0.54 -11.44
CA PRO A 27 29.85 0.20 -12.19
C PRO A 27 30.21 0.48 -13.66
N GLU A 28 31.48 0.35 -14.07
CA GLU A 28 31.91 0.59 -15.46
C GLU A 28 31.83 -0.67 -16.35
N ASP A 29 31.49 -1.83 -15.79
CA ASP A 29 31.38 -3.09 -16.54
C ASP A 29 29.98 -3.27 -17.19
N PRO A 30 29.88 -3.35 -18.53
CA PRO A 30 28.61 -3.58 -19.21
C PRO A 30 27.96 -4.95 -18.90
N GLU A 31 28.69 -5.93 -18.37
CA GLU A 31 28.13 -7.22 -17.92
C GLU A 31 27.72 -7.24 -16.43
N ALA A 32 27.89 -6.12 -15.71
CA ALA A 32 27.58 -6.02 -14.27
C ALA A 32 26.14 -6.46 -13.94
N ILE A 33 25.17 -6.22 -14.84
CA ILE A 33 23.77 -6.61 -14.68
C ILE A 33 23.58 -8.14 -14.57
N ASN A 34 24.42 -8.92 -15.26
CA ASN A 34 24.38 -10.39 -15.21
C ASN A 34 25.28 -10.98 -14.12
N SER A 35 25.90 -10.13 -13.29
CA SER A 35 26.75 -10.60 -12.20
C SER A 35 25.94 -11.42 -11.19
N ALA A 36 26.64 -12.38 -10.57
CA ALA A 36 26.09 -13.17 -9.48
C ALA A 36 25.62 -12.28 -8.31
N GLY A 37 26.31 -11.17 -8.04
CA GLY A 37 25.96 -10.23 -6.98
C GLY A 37 24.60 -9.56 -7.19
N ILE A 38 24.38 -8.98 -8.37
CA ILE A 38 23.10 -8.32 -8.70
C ILE A 38 21.95 -9.34 -8.75
N SER A 39 22.18 -10.51 -9.35
CA SER A 39 21.18 -11.58 -9.40
C SER A 39 20.77 -12.06 -8.00
N LEU A 40 21.73 -12.20 -7.07
CA LEU A 40 21.49 -12.62 -5.70
C LEU A 40 20.73 -11.53 -4.91
N MET A 41 21.04 -10.25 -5.12
CA MET A 41 20.30 -9.13 -4.53
C MET A 41 18.83 -9.11 -4.94
N PHE A 42 18.54 -9.30 -6.23
CA PHE A 42 17.16 -9.38 -6.72
C PHE A 42 16.46 -10.63 -6.18
N ALA A 43 17.11 -11.79 -6.20
CA ALA A 43 16.56 -13.02 -5.63
C ALA A 43 16.19 -12.84 -4.14
N MET A 44 17.07 -12.22 -3.35
CA MET A 44 16.82 -11.92 -1.94
C MET A 44 15.66 -10.95 -1.74
N THR A 45 15.52 -9.94 -2.60
CA THR A 45 14.37 -9.01 -2.55
C THR A 45 13.06 -9.75 -2.75
N TRP A 46 12.99 -10.64 -3.73
CA TRP A 46 11.81 -11.47 -3.97
C TRP A 46 11.53 -12.45 -2.82
N VAL A 47 12.57 -13.08 -2.26
CA VAL A 47 12.43 -13.96 -1.09
C VAL A 47 11.91 -13.19 0.11
N LEU A 48 12.49 -12.02 0.41
CA LEU A 48 12.05 -11.18 1.53
C LEU A 48 10.63 -10.66 1.34
N LEU A 49 10.28 -10.24 0.13
CA LEU A 49 8.92 -9.82 -0.21
C LEU A 49 7.92 -10.97 -0.01
N ALA A 50 8.24 -12.17 -0.49
CA ALA A 50 7.40 -13.35 -0.34
C ALA A 50 7.23 -13.73 1.14
N VAL A 51 8.32 -13.76 1.91
CA VAL A 51 8.26 -14.05 3.36
C VAL A 51 7.45 -12.99 4.09
N ALA A 52 7.66 -11.70 3.80
CA ALA A 52 6.91 -10.62 4.41
C ALA A 52 5.42 -10.72 4.10
N ALA A 53 5.05 -10.98 2.84
CA ALA A 53 3.66 -11.16 2.42
C ALA A 53 3.01 -12.37 3.12
N ILE A 54 3.67 -13.53 3.12
CA ILE A 54 3.16 -14.75 3.77
C ILE A 54 2.97 -14.52 5.27
N LEU A 55 3.96 -13.95 5.94
CA LEU A 55 3.86 -13.67 7.38
C LEU A 55 2.77 -12.64 7.66
N ALA A 56 2.68 -11.55 6.90
CA ALA A 56 1.64 -10.54 7.07
C ALA A 56 0.24 -11.15 6.94
N LEU A 57 0.02 -11.98 5.92
CA LEU A 57 -1.24 -12.69 5.72
C LEU A 57 -1.50 -13.70 6.84
N PHE A 58 -0.54 -14.57 7.15
CA PHE A 58 -0.69 -15.59 8.19
C PHE A 58 -1.02 -14.98 9.55
N TRP A 59 -0.24 -13.98 9.99
CA TRP A 59 -0.45 -13.32 11.27
C TRP A 59 -1.71 -12.45 11.27
N GLY A 60 -2.02 -11.77 10.16
CA GLY A 60 -3.24 -10.99 10.00
C GLY A 60 -4.49 -11.85 10.12
N LEU A 61 -4.56 -12.94 9.34
CA LEU A 61 -5.68 -13.88 9.34
C LEU A 61 -5.78 -14.64 10.66
N LYS A 62 -4.66 -15.14 11.19
CA LYS A 62 -4.62 -15.80 12.50
C LYS A 62 -5.17 -14.88 13.57
N LYS A 63 -4.69 -13.64 13.65
CA LYS A 63 -5.17 -12.65 14.62
C LYS A 63 -6.67 -12.37 14.47
N MET A 64 -7.17 -12.31 13.24
CA MET A 64 -8.60 -12.10 12.96
C MET A 64 -9.47 -13.25 13.50
N VAL A 65 -9.01 -14.50 13.35
CA VAL A 65 -9.75 -15.70 13.78
C VAL A 65 -9.58 -15.97 15.28
N THR A 66 -8.40 -15.76 15.84
CA THR A 66 -8.13 -16.08 17.26
C THR A 66 -8.62 -15.01 18.23
N THR A 67 -8.92 -13.79 17.76
CA THR A 67 -9.43 -12.72 18.61
C THR A 67 -10.95 -12.84 18.71
N PRO A 68 -11.56 -12.87 19.91
CA PRO A 68 -13.01 -12.87 20.06
C PRO A 68 -13.61 -11.63 19.38
N GLY A 69 -14.47 -11.85 18.38
CA GLY A 69 -15.06 -10.79 17.56
C GLY A 69 -14.10 -10.14 16.55
N GLY A 70 -12.87 -10.66 16.36
CA GLY A 70 -11.88 -10.12 15.43
C GLY A 70 -12.39 -10.09 13.98
N LEU A 71 -13.02 -11.17 13.53
CA LEU A 71 -13.65 -11.25 12.22
C LEU A 71 -14.74 -10.19 12.01
N LYS A 72 -15.62 -9.97 13.00
CA LYS A 72 -16.65 -8.93 12.93
C LYS A 72 -16.02 -7.54 12.79
N LYS A 73 -14.99 -7.23 13.60
CA LYS A 73 -14.28 -5.95 13.52
C LYS A 73 -13.61 -5.73 12.17
N ALA A 74 -12.97 -6.77 11.63
CA ALA A 74 -12.37 -6.70 10.29
C ALA A 74 -13.43 -6.47 9.20
N LEU A 75 -14.58 -7.14 9.31
CA LEU A 75 -15.70 -6.95 8.39
C LEU A 75 -16.30 -5.54 8.49
N PHE A 76 -16.40 -4.97 9.69
CA PHE A 76 -16.82 -3.58 9.88
C PHE A 76 -15.84 -2.59 9.25
N ALA A 77 -14.53 -2.82 9.39
CA ALA A 77 -13.52 -1.98 8.76
C ALA A 77 -13.59 -2.06 7.23
N LEU A 78 -13.73 -3.27 6.67
CA LEU A 78 -13.94 -3.51 5.24
C LEU A 78 -15.25 -2.87 4.75
N GLY A 79 -16.34 -3.04 5.49
CA GLY A 79 -17.63 -2.43 5.15
C GLY A 79 -17.55 -0.91 5.14
N GLY A 80 -16.88 -0.31 6.13
CA GLY A 80 -16.63 1.13 6.16
C GLY A 80 -15.82 1.61 4.95
N LEU A 81 -14.78 0.87 4.56
CA LEU A 81 -14.00 1.17 3.36
C LEU A 81 -14.87 1.12 2.10
N VAL A 82 -15.69 0.08 1.94
CA VAL A 82 -16.61 -0.06 0.81
C VAL A 82 -17.60 1.11 0.74
N VAL A 83 -18.13 1.55 1.89
CA VAL A 83 -19.02 2.72 1.95
C VAL A 83 -18.31 3.98 1.44
N VAL A 84 -17.05 4.20 1.82
CA VAL A 84 -16.27 5.35 1.32
C VAL A 84 -16.08 5.27 -0.19
N PHE A 85 -15.80 4.08 -0.74
CA PHE A 85 -15.68 3.89 -2.19
C PHE A 85 -16.99 4.16 -2.93
N ILE A 86 -18.13 3.70 -2.39
CA ILE A 86 -19.45 3.96 -2.95
C ILE A 86 -19.73 5.47 -2.95
N LEU A 87 -19.45 6.17 -1.85
CA LEU A 87 -19.62 7.61 -1.75
C LEU A 87 -18.69 8.36 -2.72
N GLY A 88 -17.43 7.94 -2.83
CA GLY A 88 -16.47 8.52 -3.76
C GLY A 88 -16.88 8.35 -5.21
N TYR A 89 -17.44 7.18 -5.56
CA TYR A 89 -17.96 6.91 -6.90
C TYR A 89 -19.25 7.68 -7.20
N ALA A 90 -20.17 7.74 -6.24
CA ALA A 90 -21.42 8.48 -6.37
C ALA A 90 -21.22 9.99 -6.56
N LEU A 91 -20.17 10.54 -5.94
CA LEU A 91 -19.78 11.94 -6.09
C LEU A 91 -18.89 12.19 -7.32
N SER A 92 -18.44 11.15 -8.01
CA SER A 92 -17.71 11.31 -9.27
C SER A 92 -18.72 11.39 -10.43
N SER A 93 -18.84 12.58 -11.02
CA SER A 93 -19.75 12.82 -12.14
C SER A 93 -19.17 12.27 -13.45
N GLY A 94 -20.02 11.58 -14.23
CA GLY A 94 -19.68 11.14 -15.59
C GLY A 94 -19.60 12.29 -16.58
N ASP A 95 -20.42 13.33 -16.37
CA ASP A 95 -20.46 14.50 -17.25
C ASP A 95 -19.21 15.37 -17.08
N GLU A 96 -18.73 15.51 -15.84
CA GLU A 96 -17.45 16.17 -15.55
C GLU A 96 -16.27 15.38 -16.13
N ALA A 97 -16.34 14.05 -16.10
CA ALA A 97 -15.34 13.20 -16.72
C ALA A 97 -15.31 13.38 -18.24
N GLN A 98 -16.46 13.52 -18.89
CA GLN A 98 -16.54 13.78 -20.33
C GLN A 98 -15.98 15.15 -20.70
N ALA A 99 -16.25 16.21 -19.92
CA ALA A 99 -15.68 17.53 -20.14
C ALA A 99 -14.13 17.52 -20.08
N VAL A 100 -13.56 16.69 -19.20
CA VAL A 100 -12.10 16.47 -19.17
C VAL A 100 -11.64 15.77 -20.43
N VAL A 101 -12.30 14.71 -20.90
CA VAL A 101 -11.97 14.04 -22.17
C VAL A 101 -12.00 15.03 -23.33
N ASP A 102 -13.00 15.90 -23.38
CA ASP A 102 -13.15 16.88 -24.45
C ASP A 102 -11.99 17.90 -24.48
N THR A 103 -11.37 18.18 -23.33
CA THR A 103 -10.18 19.04 -23.21
C THR A 103 -8.93 18.39 -23.85
N PHE A 104 -8.97 17.08 -24.12
CA PHE A 104 -7.91 16.33 -24.79
C PHE A 104 -8.20 16.04 -26.27
N ASN A 105 -9.34 16.52 -26.81
CA ASN A 105 -9.64 16.38 -28.23
C ASN A 105 -8.54 17.03 -29.10
N GLY A 106 -8.01 16.25 -30.05
CA GLY A 106 -6.92 16.68 -30.94
C GLY A 106 -5.51 16.53 -30.38
N LYS A 107 -5.33 15.97 -29.18
CA LYS A 107 -4.01 15.59 -28.64
C LYS A 107 -3.71 14.11 -28.92
N ASP A 108 -2.44 13.75 -28.84
CA ASP A 108 -1.94 12.37 -29.01
C ASP A 108 -2.53 11.40 -27.96
N ILE A 109 -2.95 11.91 -26.80
CA ILE A 109 -3.51 11.14 -25.70
C ILE A 109 -5.00 11.43 -25.60
N GLN A 110 -5.83 10.41 -25.82
CA GLN A 110 -7.29 10.47 -25.64
C GLN A 110 -7.69 9.62 -24.44
N PRO A 111 -7.93 10.23 -23.26
CA PRO A 111 -8.37 9.50 -22.09
C PRO A 111 -9.82 9.03 -22.25
N GLU A 112 -10.14 7.86 -21.68
CA GLU A 112 -11.51 7.35 -21.64
C GLU A 112 -12.27 7.99 -20.46
N ALA A 113 -13.53 8.39 -20.67
CA ALA A 113 -14.37 8.99 -19.63
C ALA A 113 -14.53 8.08 -18.40
N SER A 114 -14.55 6.75 -18.59
CA SER A 114 -14.61 5.79 -17.49
C SER A 114 -13.34 5.81 -16.62
N THR A 115 -12.17 5.96 -17.26
CA THR A 115 -10.89 6.06 -16.58
C THR A 115 -10.81 7.37 -15.80
N VAL A 116 -11.21 8.48 -16.41
CA VAL A 116 -11.26 9.80 -15.75
C VAL A 116 -12.21 9.78 -14.55
N LYS A 117 -13.40 9.18 -14.70
CA LYS A 117 -14.35 9.01 -13.59
C LYS A 117 -13.78 8.14 -12.47
N THR A 118 -13.06 7.07 -12.81
CA THR A 118 -12.40 6.22 -11.81
C THR A 118 -11.32 6.99 -11.05
N ILE A 119 -10.55 7.85 -11.73
CA ILE A 119 -9.57 8.74 -11.10
C ILE A 119 -10.27 9.74 -10.17
N GLY A 120 -11.36 10.36 -10.62
CA GLY A 120 -12.16 11.27 -9.79
C GLY A 120 -12.73 10.59 -8.54
N MET A 121 -13.21 9.35 -8.67
CA MET A 121 -13.64 8.52 -7.55
C MET A 121 -12.49 8.27 -6.55
N LEU A 122 -11.31 7.86 -7.03
CA LEU A 122 -10.15 7.59 -6.17
C LEU A 122 -9.69 8.85 -5.44
N LEU A 123 -9.76 10.01 -6.11
CA LEU A 123 -9.45 11.30 -5.51
C LEU A 123 -10.44 11.66 -4.39
N ASN A 124 -11.74 11.47 -4.62
CA ASN A 124 -12.76 11.66 -3.60
C ASN A 124 -12.55 10.72 -2.39
N VAL A 125 -12.26 9.43 -2.64
CA VAL A 125 -11.92 8.46 -1.60
C VAL A 125 -10.72 8.92 -0.78
N PHE A 126 -9.66 9.40 -1.44
CA PHE A 126 -8.47 9.92 -0.77
C PHE A 126 -8.80 11.11 0.15
N PHE A 127 -9.59 12.07 -0.32
CA PHE A 127 -10.00 13.21 0.49
C PHE A 127 -10.89 12.81 1.67
N PHE A 128 -11.82 11.88 1.49
CA PHE A 128 -12.61 11.34 2.59
C PHE A 128 -11.74 10.66 3.63
N MET A 129 -10.83 9.79 3.21
CA MET A 129 -9.91 9.11 4.13
C MET A 129 -9.01 10.09 4.87
N THR A 130 -8.50 11.11 4.19
CA THR A 130 -7.70 12.17 4.79
C THR A 130 -8.50 12.94 5.83
N GLY A 131 -9.73 13.35 5.51
CA GLY A 131 -10.63 14.03 6.44
C GLY A 131 -10.95 13.17 7.67
N ILE A 132 -11.28 11.89 7.47
CA ILE A 132 -11.51 10.93 8.55
C ILE A 132 -10.26 10.79 9.43
N ALA A 133 -9.07 10.66 8.84
CA ALA A 133 -7.83 10.55 9.58
C ALA A 133 -7.55 11.79 10.43
N VAL A 134 -7.73 12.99 9.87
CA VAL A 134 -7.59 14.26 10.61
C VAL A 134 -8.57 14.31 11.78
N LEU A 135 -9.85 13.99 11.56
CA LEU A 135 -10.85 13.98 12.63
C LEU A 135 -10.49 12.98 13.74
N LEU A 136 -10.02 11.78 13.37
CA LEU A 136 -9.59 10.77 14.33
C LEU A 136 -8.34 11.18 15.12
N MET A 137 -7.51 12.08 14.60
CA MET A 137 -6.37 12.64 15.33
C MET A 137 -6.76 13.84 16.21
N VAL A 138 -7.57 14.74 15.67
CA VAL A 138 -7.94 16.01 16.32
C VAL A 138 -8.93 15.78 17.46
N ILE A 139 -9.98 14.98 17.26
CA ILE A 139 -11.03 14.79 18.27
C ILE A 139 -10.46 14.25 19.60
N PRO A 140 -9.62 13.19 19.62
CA PRO A 140 -9.00 12.73 20.87
C PRO A 140 -8.04 13.75 21.46
N GLY A 141 -7.32 14.51 20.62
CA GLY A 141 -6.43 15.59 21.06
C GLY A 141 -7.18 16.70 21.79
N VAL A 142 -8.29 17.16 21.21
CA VAL A 142 -9.15 18.20 21.79
C VAL A 142 -9.82 17.70 23.08
N LYS A 143 -10.35 16.47 23.09
CA LYS A 143 -10.95 15.87 24.28
C LYS A 143 -9.99 15.84 25.47
N LYS A 144 -8.74 15.42 25.23
CA LYS A 144 -7.67 15.44 26.23
C LYS A 144 -7.37 16.83 26.78
N LEU A 145 -7.46 17.88 25.96
CA LEU A 145 -7.24 19.27 26.41
C LEU A 145 -8.35 19.76 27.33
N PHE A 146 -9.59 19.31 27.12
CA PHE A 146 -10.73 19.67 27.96
C PHE A 146 -10.98 18.69 29.12
N GLY A 147 -10.02 17.80 29.41
CA GLY A 147 -10.05 16.94 30.59
C GLY A 147 -11.14 15.85 30.57
N LYS A 148 -11.68 15.48 29.41
CA LYS A 148 -12.63 14.37 29.24
C LYS A 148 -12.15 13.35 28.21
#